data_AF-A0A920BLR5-F1
#
_entry.id   AF-A0A920BLR5-F1
#
_cell.length_a   1.000
_cell.length_b   1.000
_cell.length_c   1.000
_cell.angle_alpha   90.00
_cell.angle_beta   90.00
_cell.angle_gamma   90.00
#
_symmetry.space_group_name_H-M   'P 1'
#
loop_
_entity.id
_entity.type
_entity.pdbx_description
1 polymer ?
#
loop_
_entity_poly.entity_id
_entity_poly.type
_entity_poly.pdbx_seq_one_letter_code
_entity_poly.pdbx_strand_id
1 'polypeptide(L)'
;MTSPLITTSRWNIEDGHTLDGYLKSGGYQAIQRALEITPQEVHEEVKKASLLGRGGAGFPAGVKWGFLPENVWPRYLVVNGDESEPGTYKDRIL
;
A
#
# COMPACT_ATOMS: atom_id res chain seq x y z
N MET A 1 -11.81 -6.88 -21.09
CA MET A 1 -10.47 -6.79 -20.47
C MET A 1 -10.64 -7.00 -18.99
N THR A 2 -10.00 -8.01 -18.40
CA THR A 2 -9.95 -8.19 -16.95
C THR A 2 -9.02 -7.14 -16.36
N SER A 3 -9.44 -6.44 -15.31
CA SER A 3 -8.58 -5.52 -14.58
C SER A 3 -7.36 -6.27 -14.01
N PRO A 4 -6.18 -5.63 -13.96
CA PRO A 4 -5.00 -6.28 -13.42
C PRO A 4 -5.17 -6.57 -11.92
N LEU A 5 -4.71 -7.74 -11.48
CA LEU A 5 -4.56 -8.05 -10.07
C LEU A 5 -3.35 -7.29 -9.53
N ILE A 6 -3.56 -6.40 -8.56
CA ILE A 6 -2.48 -5.63 -7.92
C ILE A 6 -2.18 -6.24 -6.55
N THR A 7 -3.07 -6.04 -5.57
CA THR A 7 -2.87 -6.52 -4.19
C THR A 7 -2.86 -8.05 -4.08
N THR A 8 -3.72 -8.72 -4.85
CA THR A 8 -3.90 -10.18 -4.81
C THR A 8 -3.09 -10.93 -5.87
N SER A 9 -2.14 -10.25 -6.52
CA SER A 9 -1.30 -10.82 -7.58
C SER A 9 -0.49 -12.06 -7.17
N ARG A 10 -0.31 -12.28 -5.86
CA ARG A 10 0.49 -13.38 -5.29
C ARG A 10 -0.33 -14.46 -4.55
N TRP A 11 -1.66 -14.41 -4.56
CA TRP A 11 -2.47 -15.37 -3.79
C TRP A 11 -2.27 -16.84 -4.18
N ASN A 12 -1.89 -17.11 -5.43
CA ASN A 12 -1.69 -18.48 -5.92
C ASN A 12 -0.23 -18.95 -5.83
N ILE A 13 0.61 -18.27 -5.03
CA ILE A 13 2.00 -18.65 -4.79
C ILE A 13 2.04 -19.38 -3.45
N GLU A 14 2.22 -20.70 -3.50
CA GLU A 14 2.14 -21.60 -2.34
C GLU A 14 3.04 -21.14 -1.17
N ASP A 15 4.29 -20.77 -1.46
CA ASP A 15 5.27 -20.28 -0.50
C ASP A 15 5.30 -18.74 -0.39
N GLY A 16 4.32 -18.03 -0.95
CA GLY A 16 4.32 -16.56 -1.07
C GLY A 16 4.31 -15.79 0.26
N HIS A 17 3.92 -16.46 1.35
CA HIS A 17 3.96 -15.93 2.71
C HIS A 17 5.37 -15.98 3.33
N THR A 18 6.30 -16.72 2.73
CA THR A 18 7.70 -16.77 3.14
C THR A 18 8.49 -15.65 2.48
N LEU A 19 9.63 -15.27 3.08
CA LEU A 19 10.52 -14.29 2.48
C LEU A 19 11.02 -14.75 1.10
N ASP A 20 11.40 -16.02 0.96
CA ASP A 20 11.91 -16.57 -0.29
C ASP A 20 10.85 -16.56 -1.40
N GLY A 21 9.62 -16.98 -1.10
CA GLY A 21 8.50 -16.91 -2.03
C GLY A 21 8.15 -15.47 -2.41
N TYR A 22 8.19 -14.55 -1.45
CA TYR A 22 8.01 -13.12 -1.70
C TYR A 22 9.09 -12.58 -2.64
N LEU A 23 10.36 -12.89 -2.41
CA LEU A 23 11.48 -12.46 -3.27
C LEU A 23 11.40 -13.05 -4.68
N LYS A 24 11.16 -14.37 -4.81
CA LYS A 24 11.01 -15.06 -6.11
C LYS A 24 9.87 -14.49 -6.95
N SER A 25 8.84 -13.96 -6.30
CA SER A 25 7.68 -13.32 -6.95
C SER A 25 7.83 -11.80 -7.12
N GLY A 26 9.06 -11.28 -7.10
CA GLY A 26 9.36 -9.87 -7.33
C GLY A 26 9.02 -8.95 -6.14
N GLY A 27 8.94 -9.50 -4.93
CA GLY A 27 8.84 -8.73 -3.70
C GLY A 27 9.97 -7.70 -3.56
N TYR A 28 9.71 -6.63 -2.81
CA TYR A 28 10.63 -5.49 -2.58
C TYR A 28 11.06 -4.65 -3.79
N GLN A 29 10.79 -5.03 -5.04
CA GLN A 29 11.18 -4.20 -6.21
C GLN A 29 10.67 -2.75 -6.11
N ALA A 30 9.43 -2.56 -5.67
CA ALA A 30 8.84 -1.23 -5.52
C ALA A 30 9.48 -0.42 -4.37
N ILE A 31 9.82 -1.05 -3.23
CA ILE A 31 10.48 -0.31 -2.13
C ILE A 31 11.92 0.05 -2.51
N GLN A 32 12.62 -0.83 -3.23
CA GLN A 32 13.97 -0.55 -3.73
C GLN A 32 13.95 0.73 -4.58
N ARG A 33 13.00 0.83 -5.52
CA ARG A 33 12.82 2.05 -6.31
C ARG A 33 12.43 3.27 -5.45
N ALA A 34 11.54 3.09 -4.48
CA ALA A 34 11.11 4.19 -3.62
C ALA A 34 12.24 4.74 -2.74
N LEU A 35 13.23 3.91 -2.38
CA LEU A 35 14.40 4.31 -1.61
C LEU A 35 15.47 5.04 -2.46
N GLU A 36 15.40 4.95 -3.78
CA GLU A 36 16.30 5.65 -4.71
C GLU A 36 15.85 7.07 -5.05
N ILE A 37 14.60 7.42 -4.71
CA ILE A 37 14.00 8.72 -5.03
C ILE A 37 13.65 9.48 -3.75
N THR A 38 13.40 10.77 -3.86
CA THR A 38 13.07 11.62 -2.72
C THR A 38 11.67 11.33 -2.17
N PRO A 39 11.40 11.64 -0.89
CA PRO A 39 10.06 11.53 -0.32
C PRO A 39 8.99 12.32 -1.11
N GLN A 40 9.37 13.48 -1.64
CA GLN A 40 8.51 14.30 -2.49
C GLN A 40 8.17 13.60 -3.81
N GLU A 41 9.13 12.94 -4.45
CA GLU A 41 8.88 12.16 -5.66
C GLU A 41 7.95 10.97 -5.37
N VAL A 42 8.16 10.25 -4.26
CA VAL A 42 7.22 9.17 -3.83
C VAL A 42 5.81 9.73 -3.65
N HIS A 43 5.67 10.89 -2.97
CA HIS A 43 4.37 11.52 -2.72
C HIS A 43 3.66 11.89 -4.02
N GLU A 44 4.37 12.49 -4.98
CA GLU A 44 3.82 12.86 -6.27
C GLU A 44 3.42 11.62 -7.10
N GLU A 45 4.17 10.52 -7.06
CA GLU A 45 3.77 9.26 -7.71
C GLU A 45 2.45 8.71 -7.14
N VAL A 46 2.28 8.71 -5.81
CA VAL A 46 1.03 8.26 -5.18
C VAL A 46 -0.15 9.19 -5.49
N LYS A 47 0.12 10.50 -5.58
CA LYS A 47 -0.88 11.49 -5.96
C LYS A 47 -1.33 11.32 -7.41
N LYS A 48 -0.40 11.07 -8.35
CA LYS A 48 -0.70 10.76 -9.76
C LYS A 48 -1.49 9.46 -9.91
N ALA A 49 -1.16 8.42 -9.13
CA ALA A 49 -1.83 7.12 -9.17
C ALA A 49 -3.33 7.17 -8.78
N SER A 50 -3.82 8.29 -8.23
CA SER A 50 -5.22 8.47 -7.84
C SER A 50 -5.73 7.36 -6.89
N LEU A 51 -4.84 6.87 -6.02
CA LEU A 51 -5.17 5.82 -5.06
C LEU A 51 -6.18 6.34 -4.03
N LEU A 52 -7.32 5.66 -3.92
CA LEU A 52 -8.35 5.97 -2.92
C LEU A 52 -8.15 5.15 -1.64
N GLY A 53 -8.50 5.75 -0.50
CA GLY A 53 -8.56 5.04 0.78
C GLY A 53 -9.55 3.89 0.74
N ARG A 54 -9.10 2.69 1.15
CA ARG A 54 -9.87 1.43 1.06
C ARG A 54 -10.62 1.05 2.35
N GLY A 55 -10.54 1.88 3.39
CA GLY A 55 -11.28 1.70 4.64
C GLY A 55 -12.69 2.33 4.65
N GLY A 56 -13.31 2.54 3.49
CA GLY A 56 -14.69 3.04 3.37
C GLY A 56 -14.82 4.51 2.95
N ALA A 57 -14.04 5.43 3.54
CA ALA A 57 -14.19 6.87 3.28
C ALA A 57 -13.83 7.32 1.84
N GLY A 58 -13.08 6.52 1.09
CA GLY A 58 -12.75 6.81 -0.32
C GLY A 58 -11.88 8.05 -0.55
N PHE A 59 -11.28 8.64 0.49
CA PHE A 59 -10.47 9.85 0.36
C PHE A 59 -9.16 9.59 -0.42
N PRO A 60 -8.72 10.48 -1.33
CA PRO A 60 -7.47 10.29 -2.08
C PRO A 60 -6.24 10.22 -1.15
N ALA A 61 -5.48 9.11 -1.23
CA ALA A 61 -4.35 8.84 -0.36
C ALA A 61 -3.22 9.89 -0.49
N GLY A 62 -2.85 10.25 -1.73
CA GLY A 62 -1.83 11.26 -1.98
C GLY A 62 -2.20 12.64 -1.42
N VAL A 63 -3.49 13.02 -1.46
CA VAL A 63 -3.94 14.26 -0.82
C VAL A 63 -3.81 14.17 0.69
N LYS A 64 -4.24 13.05 1.30
CA LYS A 64 -4.14 12.82 2.75
C LYS A 64 -2.71 12.93 3.26
N TRP A 65 -1.74 12.40 2.51
CA TRP A 65 -0.32 12.45 2.88
C TRP A 65 0.22 13.88 2.94
N GLY A 66 -0.30 14.78 2.10
CA GLY A 66 0.10 16.19 2.06
C GLY A 66 -0.40 17.03 3.25
N PHE A 67 -1.28 16.50 4.10
CA PHE A 67 -1.74 17.21 5.30
C PHE A 67 -0.75 17.14 6.47
N LEU A 68 0.26 16.28 6.39
CA LEU A 68 1.28 16.22 7.43
C LEU A 68 2.18 17.48 7.35
N PRO A 69 2.30 18.26 8.44
CA PRO A 69 3.12 19.46 8.43
C PRO A 69 4.60 19.11 8.23
N GLU A 70 5.29 19.94 7.46
CA GLU A 70 6.73 19.83 7.25
C GLU A 70 7.50 20.05 8.56
N ASN A 71 8.63 19.35 8.72
CA ASN A 71 9.55 19.52 9.85
C ASN A 71 8.98 19.30 11.26
N VAL A 72 7.79 18.70 11.39
CA VAL A 72 7.23 18.27 12.68
C VAL A 72 7.53 16.79 12.90
N TRP A 73 8.17 16.49 14.04
CA TRP A 73 8.63 15.17 14.44
C TRP A 73 8.28 14.89 15.91
N PRO A 74 8.09 13.61 16.29
CA PRO A 74 8.16 12.40 15.48
C PRO A 74 6.95 12.20 14.57
N ARG A 75 7.12 11.42 13.49
CA ARG A 75 6.04 10.98 12.60
C ARG A 75 5.72 9.51 12.88
N TYR A 76 4.45 9.17 12.80
CA TYR A 76 3.98 7.81 13.00
C TYR A 76 3.23 7.33 11.76
N LEU A 77 3.46 6.06 11.41
CA LEU A 77 2.65 5.33 10.45
C LEU A 77 1.71 4.41 11.23
N VAL A 78 0.41 4.56 10.98
CA VAL A 78 -0.61 3.68 11.55
C VAL A 78 -1.29 2.94 10.41
N VAL A 79 -1.22 1.61 10.45
CA VAL A 79 -2.00 0.74 9.59
C VAL A 79 -3.23 0.33 10.38
N ASN A 80 -4.42 0.70 9.91
CA ASN A 80 -5.66 0.24 10.52
C ASN A 80 -5.96 -1.17 10.02
N GLY A 81 -5.75 -2.17 10.87
CA GLY A 81 -6.11 -3.57 10.61
C GLY A 81 -7.45 -3.99 11.24
N ASP A 82 -8.21 -3.05 11.80
CA ASP A 82 -9.54 -3.33 12.34
C ASP A 82 -10.55 -3.46 11.18
N GLU A 83 -10.88 -4.71 10.85
CA GLU A 83 -11.88 -5.08 9.85
C GLU A 83 -13.13 -5.65 10.54
N SER A 84 -13.82 -4.79 11.29
CA SER A 84 -14.96 -5.17 12.14
C SER A 84 -16.33 -5.03 11.45
N GLU A 85 -16.39 -4.53 10.22
CA GLU A 85 -17.66 -4.36 9.49
C GLU A 85 -18.26 -5.72 9.08
N PRO A 86 -19.57 -5.96 9.32
CA PRO A 86 -20.20 -7.21 8.92
C PRO A 86 -20.03 -7.53 7.43
N GLY A 87 -19.55 -8.74 7.12
CA GLY A 87 -19.33 -9.19 5.75
C GLY A 87 -18.00 -8.76 5.13
N THR A 88 -17.14 -8.04 5.87
CA THR A 88 -15.78 -7.72 5.44
C THR A 88 -14.77 -8.77 5.94
N TYR A 89 -13.86 -9.19 5.06
CA TYR A 89 -12.81 -10.16 5.37
C TYR A 89 -11.60 -10.02 4.42
N LYS A 90 -11.51 -8.90 3.68
CA LYS A 90 -10.45 -8.69 2.68
C LYS A 90 -9.10 -8.54 3.38
N ASP A 91 -9.04 -7.80 4.48
CA ASP A 91 -7.79 -7.51 5.20
C ASP A 91 -7.37 -8.74 6.02
N ARG A 92 -8.32 -9.56 6.48
CA ARG A 92 -8.04 -10.86 7.12
C ARG A 92 -7.33 -11.85 6.19
N ILE A 93 -7.59 -11.78 4.88
CA ILE A 93 -7.02 -12.72 3.88
C ILE A 93 -5.70 -12.20 3.29
N LEU A 94 -5.48 -10.89 3.29
CA LEU A 94 -4.24 -10.27 2.83
C LEU A 94 -3.07 -10.55 3.77
#